data_AF-A0A9P8V0P4-F1
#
_entry.id   AF-A0A9P8V0P4-F1
#
_cell.length_a   1.000
_cell.length_b   1.000
_cell.length_c   1.000
_cell.angle_alpha   90.00
_cell.angle_beta   90.00
_cell.angle_gamma   90.00
#
_symmetry.space_group_name_H-M   'P 1'
#
loop_
_entity.id
_entity.type
_entity.pdbx_description
1 polymer ?
#
loop_
_entity_poly.entity_id
_entity_poly.type
_entity_poly.pdbx_seq_one_letter_code
_entity_poly.pdbx_strand_id
1 'polypeptide(L)'
;PQYMVDVVDCARLHLIALVDGTIENELILAFNVPFNWNTVLDQFRAFFLDKSFAANRQLGSDLSEVDNAFGADLLKKWYGQEGYTSLEESLCKNVEEIL
;
A
#
# COMPACT_ATOMS: atom_id res chain seq x y z
N PRO A 1 -12.39 -5.03 -6.59
CA PRO A 1 -10.96 -4.90 -6.92
C PRO A 1 -10.59 -3.42 -6.89
N GLN A 2 -9.64 -3.06 -6.05
CA GLN A 2 -9.19 -1.69 -5.80
C GLN A 2 -7.68 -1.74 -5.51
N TYR A 3 -7.04 -0.58 -5.41
CA TYR A 3 -5.66 -0.46 -4.97
C TYR A 3 -5.56 -0.39 -3.45
N MET A 4 -4.41 -0.84 -2.94
CA MET A 4 -4.00 -0.56 -1.57
C MET A 4 -2.97 0.57 -1.52
N VAL A 5 -2.82 1.15 -0.34
CA VAL A 5 -1.73 2.03 0.04
C VAL A 5 -1.49 1.84 1.53
N ASP A 6 -0.23 1.89 1.95
CA ASP A 6 0.12 1.82 3.35
C ASP A 6 -0.26 3.10 4.10
N VAL A 7 -0.75 2.96 5.33
CA VAL A 7 -1.24 4.09 6.13
C VAL A 7 -0.12 5.09 6.46
N VAL A 8 1.12 4.61 6.64
CA VAL A 8 2.27 5.48 6.92
C VAL A 8 2.65 6.26 5.66
N ASP A 9 2.57 5.65 4.48
CA ASP A 9 2.79 6.36 3.20
C ASP A 9 1.74 7.44 2.99
N CYS A 10 0.47 7.16 3.27
CA CYS A 10 -0.57 8.19 3.26
C CYS A 10 -0.22 9.35 4.19
N ALA A 11 0.15 9.08 5.44
CA ALA A 11 0.49 10.12 6.42
C ALA A 11 1.71 10.95 5.96
N ARG A 12 2.74 10.30 5.43
CA ARG A 12 3.93 10.95 4.90
C ARG A 12 3.62 11.87 3.74
N LEU A 13 2.80 11.42 2.78
CA LEU A 13 2.40 12.24 1.63
C LEU A 13 1.59 13.47 2.04
N HIS A 14 0.69 13.34 3.02
CA HIS A 14 -0.02 14.50 3.58
C HIS A 14 0.94 15.49 4.25
N LEU A 15 1.90 14.99 5.03
CA LEU A 15 2.90 15.85 5.67
C LEU A 15 3.77 16.55 4.63
N ILE A 16 4.23 15.85 3.59
CA ILE A 16 4.99 16.44 2.48
C ILE A 16 4.19 17.53 1.79
N ALA A 17 2.93 17.26 1.42
CA ALA A 17 2.06 18.25 0.77
C ALA A 17 1.82 19.50 1.62
N LEU A 18 1.90 19.38 2.95
CA LEU A 18 1.77 20.51 3.87
C LEU A 18 3.05 21.35 3.99
N VAL A 19 4.23 20.72 3.93
CA VAL A 19 5.51 21.39 4.26
C VAL A 19 6.38 21.72 3.05
N ASP A 20 6.22 21.03 1.94
CA ASP A 20 6.92 21.31 0.69
C ASP A 20 6.19 22.43 -0.06
N GLY A 21 6.57 23.68 0.22
CA GLY A 21 5.96 24.86 -0.42
C GLY A 21 6.15 24.94 -1.93
N THR A 22 6.84 23.98 -2.57
CA THR A 22 6.90 23.86 -4.03
C THR A 22 5.76 23.03 -4.62
N ILE A 23 5.00 22.31 -3.79
CA ILE A 23 3.86 21.49 -4.21
C ILE A 23 2.60 22.34 -4.12
N GLU A 24 2.11 22.82 -5.26
CA GLU A 24 0.91 23.66 -5.34
C GLU A 24 -0.02 23.15 -6.44
N ASN A 25 -1.32 23.00 -6.12
CA ASN A 25 -2.35 22.52 -7.06
C ASN A 25 -2.06 21.14 -7.69
N GLU A 26 -1.31 20.28 -6.99
CA GLU A 26 -0.98 18.93 -7.45
C GLU A 26 -1.95 17.87 -6.92
N LEU A 27 -2.17 16.83 -7.72
CA LEU A 27 -2.92 15.64 -7.32
C LEU A 27 -1.96 14.48 -7.06
N ILE A 28 -1.73 14.15 -5.78
CA ILE A 28 -0.90 13.02 -5.39
C ILE A 28 -1.76 11.75 -5.35
N LEU A 29 -1.63 10.90 -6.36
CA LEU A 29 -2.34 9.62 -6.42
C LEU A 29 -1.57 8.52 -5.68
N ALA A 30 -1.94 8.29 -4.42
CA ALA A 30 -1.33 7.29 -3.56
C ALA A 30 -1.96 5.89 -3.77
N PHE A 31 -1.71 5.28 -4.93
CA PHE A 31 -2.24 3.97 -5.33
C PHE A 31 -1.07 3.01 -5.56
N ASN A 32 -0.71 2.16 -4.58
CA ASN A 32 0.50 1.32 -4.74
C ASN A 32 0.26 0.13 -5.69
N VAL A 33 -0.54 -0.85 -5.25
CA VAL A 33 -0.75 -2.10 -6.00
C VAL A 33 -2.22 -2.53 -5.96
N PRO A 34 -2.79 -3.03 -7.07
CA PRO A 34 -4.08 -3.71 -7.06
C PRO A 34 -4.08 -4.90 -6.12
N PHE A 35 -5.16 -5.07 -5.36
CA PHE A 35 -5.31 -6.25 -4.51
C PHE A 35 -6.75 -6.78 -4.51
N ASN A 36 -6.91 -8.01 -4.03
CA ASN A 36 -8.21 -8.57 -3.70
C ASN A 36 -8.12 -9.42 -2.42
N TRP A 37 -9.24 -9.96 -1.95
CA TRP A 37 -9.23 -10.73 -0.71
C TRP A 37 -8.43 -12.03 -0.80
N ASN A 38 -8.25 -12.62 -1.99
CA ASN A 38 -7.40 -13.80 -2.11
C ASN A 38 -5.93 -13.44 -1.84
N THR A 39 -5.44 -12.30 -2.37
CA THR A 39 -4.05 -11.88 -2.12
C THR A 39 -3.80 -11.61 -0.64
N VAL A 40 -4.78 -11.06 0.09
CA VAL A 40 -4.69 -10.88 1.56
C VAL A 40 -4.67 -12.22 2.29
N LEU A 41 -5.57 -13.14 1.92
CA LEU A 41 -5.64 -14.47 2.54
C LEU A 41 -4.36 -15.28 2.30
N ASP A 42 -3.78 -15.17 1.11
CA ASP A 42 -2.52 -15.84 0.77
C ASP A 42 -1.36 -15.33 1.64
N GLN A 43 -1.28 -14.01 1.86
CA GLN A 43 -0.29 -13.42 2.78
C GLN A 43 -0.51 -13.86 4.24
N PHE A 44 -1.75 -13.85 4.72
CA PHE A 44 -2.04 -14.31 6.09
C PHE A 44 -1.71 -15.79 6.31
N ARG A 45 -1.91 -16.66 5.31
CA ARG A 45 -1.46 -18.05 5.41
C ARG A 45 0.07 -18.18 5.44
N ALA A 46 0.79 -17.28 4.78
CA ALA A 46 2.25 -17.23 4.85
C ALA A 46 2.75 -16.75 6.22
N PHE A 47 2.05 -15.79 6.82
CA PHE A 47 2.37 -15.24 8.14
C PHE A 47 2.02 -16.18 9.30
N PHE A 48 0.91 -16.92 9.20
CA PHE A 48 0.37 -17.74 10.29
C PHE A 48 0.26 -19.22 9.89
N LEU A 49 1.31 -20.00 10.16
CA LEU A 49 1.38 -21.42 9.80
C LEU A 49 0.43 -22.31 10.62
N ASP A 50 0.00 -21.87 11.79
CA ASP A 50 -0.85 -22.61 12.74
C ASP A 50 -2.34 -22.23 12.66
N LYS A 51 -2.70 -21.21 11.87
CA LYS A 51 -4.07 -20.71 11.76
C LYS A 51 -4.75 -21.17 10.47
N SER A 52 -6.06 -21.39 10.55
CA SER A 52 -6.90 -21.69 9.39
C SER A 52 -7.60 -20.42 8.88
N PHE A 53 -7.53 -20.19 7.56
CA PHE A 53 -8.23 -19.10 6.88
C PHE A 53 -9.23 -19.63 5.86
N ALA A 54 -10.22 -18.80 5.49
CA ALA A 54 -11.19 -19.15 4.46
C ALA A 54 -10.51 -19.49 3.13
N ALA A 55 -11.10 -20.38 2.32
CA ALA A 55 -10.59 -20.70 0.98
C ALA A 55 -10.72 -19.51 0.02
N ASN A 56 -9.84 -19.46 -0.98
CA ASN A 56 -9.90 -18.46 -2.04
C ASN A 56 -11.18 -18.63 -2.87
N ARG A 57 -11.68 -17.52 -3.42
CA ARG A 57 -12.88 -17.47 -4.27
C ARG A 57 -12.54 -16.99 -5.67
N GLN A 58 -13.46 -17.15 -6.61
CA GLN A 58 -13.31 -16.54 -7.93
C GLN A 58 -13.55 -15.03 -7.83
N LEU A 59 -12.46 -14.26 -7.73
CA LEU A 59 -12.46 -12.81 -7.63
C LEU A 59 -11.76 -12.23 -8.87
N GLY A 60 -12.25 -11.08 -9.35
CA GLY A 60 -11.55 -10.30 -10.36
C GLY A 60 -10.35 -9.54 -9.78
N SER A 61 -9.51 -9.04 -10.67
CA SER A 61 -8.43 -8.09 -10.37
C SER A 61 -8.76 -6.74 -10.97
N ASP A 62 -8.22 -5.67 -10.38
CA ASP A 62 -8.24 -4.37 -11.03
C ASP A 62 -7.17 -4.37 -12.12
N LEU A 63 -7.55 -3.95 -13.33
CA LEU A 63 -6.67 -3.89 -14.51
C LEU A 63 -6.41 -2.45 -14.94
N SER A 64 -6.92 -1.47 -14.21
CA SER A 64 -6.56 -0.08 -14.45
C SER A 64 -5.07 0.14 -14.19
N GLU A 65 -4.54 1.21 -14.77
CA GLU A 65 -3.22 1.72 -14.49
C GLU A 65 -3.38 3.12 -13.91
N VAL A 66 -2.70 3.40 -12.81
CA VAL A 66 -2.72 4.69 -12.13
C VAL A 66 -1.31 5.26 -12.13
N ASP A 67 -1.15 6.46 -12.65
CA ASP A 67 0.11 7.19 -12.55
C ASP A 67 0.29 7.70 -11.11
N ASN A 68 1.02 6.93 -10.33
CA ASN A 68 1.33 7.19 -8.92
C ASN A 68 2.78 7.67 -8.72
N ALA A 69 3.52 7.91 -9.80
CA ALA A 69 4.97 8.12 -9.78
C ALA A 69 5.35 9.36 -8.96
N PHE A 70 4.56 10.43 -9.07
CA PHE A 70 4.80 11.65 -8.31
C PHE A 70 4.83 11.40 -6.80
N GLY A 71 3.88 10.62 -6.25
CA GLY A 71 3.88 10.29 -4.82
C GLY A 71 5.05 9.38 -4.42
N ALA A 72 5.44 8.42 -5.28
CA ALA A 72 6.62 7.59 -5.05
C ALA A 72 7.90 8.42 -4.98
N ASP A 73 8.06 9.39 -5.90
CA ASP A 73 9.20 10.30 -5.92
C ASP A 73 9.26 11.20 -4.69
N LEU A 74 8.11 11.65 -4.17
CA LEU A 74 8.02 12.41 -2.93
C LEU A 74 8.46 11.58 -1.72
N LEU A 75 8.02 10.32 -1.61
CA LEU A 75 8.45 9.40 -0.55
C LEU A 75 9.97 9.17 -0.61
N LYS A 76 10.53 9.02 -1.81
CA LYS A 76 11.97 8.90 -2.02
C LYS A 76 12.73 10.15 -1.61
N LYS A 77 12.29 11.32 -2.07
CA LYS A 77 12.91 12.62 -1.77
C LYS A 77 12.95 12.92 -0.27
N TRP A 78 11.83 12.72 0.43
CA TRP A 78 11.67 13.19 1.81
C TRP A 78 12.00 12.14 2.88
N TYR A 79 11.85 10.85 2.57
CA TYR A 79 12.04 9.77 3.55
C TYR A 79 13.11 8.75 3.13
N GLY A 80 13.73 8.92 1.96
CA GLY A 80 14.69 7.94 1.43
C GLY A 80 14.04 6.58 1.12
N GLN A 81 12.71 6.53 1.02
CA GLN A 81 11.97 5.31 0.77
C GLN A 81 11.92 5.02 -0.73
N GLU A 82 12.34 3.83 -1.15
CA GLU A 82 12.33 3.42 -2.55
C GLU A 82 10.91 3.01 -3.01
N GLY A 83 10.05 4.02 -3.20
CA GLY A 83 8.66 3.86 -3.65
C GLY A 83 7.65 3.69 -2.51
N TYR A 84 6.51 3.06 -2.80
CA TYR A 84 5.48 2.76 -1.79
C TYR A 84 5.79 1.45 -1.05
N THR A 85 5.37 1.38 0.21
CA THR A 85 5.40 0.19 1.06
C THR A 85 4.58 -0.93 0.43
N SER A 86 5.15 -2.13 0.33
CA SER A 86 4.51 -3.28 -0.32
C SER A 86 3.25 -3.76 0.41
N LEU A 87 2.39 -4.51 -0.28
CA LEU A 87 1.22 -5.15 0.35
C LEU A 87 1.62 -6.12 1.47
N GLU A 88 2.67 -6.91 1.26
CA GLU A 88 3.18 -7.83 2.27
C GLU A 88 3.64 -7.09 3.52
N GLU A 89 4.47 -6.05 3.36
CA GLU A 89 4.98 -5.27 4.49
C GLU A 89 3.85 -4.54 5.23
N SER A 90 2.91 -3.93 4.50
CA SER A 90 1.75 -3.25 5.10
C SER A 90 0.86 -4.22 5.88
N LEU A 91 0.59 -5.41 5.34
CA LEU A 91 -0.18 -6.42 6.05
C LEU A 91 0.58 -6.99 7.25
N CYS A 92 1.89 -7.19 7.14
CA CYS A 92 2.74 -7.65 8.23
C CYS A 92 2.67 -6.68 9.42
N LYS A 93 2.88 -5.38 9.18
CA LYS A 93 2.74 -4.32 10.20
C LYS A 93 1.35 -4.30 10.83
N ASN A 94 0.29 -4.56 10.07
CA ASN A 94 -1.09 -4.58 10.60
C ASN A 94 -1.34 -5.74 11.57
N VAL A 95 -0.59 -6.82 11.47
CA VAL A 95 -0.79 -8.03 12.29
C VAL A 95 0.40 -8.33 13.20
N GLU A 96 1.41 -7.46 13.24
CA GLU A 96 2.68 -7.72 13.93
C GLU A 96 2.51 -8.01 15.44
N GLU A 97 1.51 -7.40 16.08
CA GLU A 97 1.20 -7.61 17.50
C GLU A 97 0.58 -8.99 17.78
N ILE A 98 0.14 -9.71 16.75
CA ILE A 98 -0.51 -11.01 16.86
C ILE A 98 0.20 -12.14 16.10
N LEU A 99 1.30 -11.83 15.39
CA LEU A 99 2.26 -12.82 14.82
C LEU A 99 2.88 -13.66 15.94
#